data_AF-A0A961W2T6-F1
#
_entry.id   AF-A0A961W2T6-F1
#
_cell.length_a   1.000
_cell.length_b   1.000
_cell.length_c   1.000
_cell.angle_alpha   90.00
_cell.angle_beta   90.00
_cell.angle_gamma   90.00
#
_symmetry.space_group_name_H-M   'P 1'
#
loop_
_entity.id
_entity.type
_entity.pdbx_description
1 polymer ?
#
loop_
_entity_poly.entity_id
_entity_poly.type
_entity_poly.pdbx_seq_one_letter_code
_entity_poly.pdbx_strand_id
1 'polypeptide(L)'
;MLSTRLLFLCNDNTFLSVLAEALANSMSDGSVRAFSAGLLPAGHVDPMVFELLHEEGIAGAGLSSKSWQIFTFPDAPGIDRVITLSPRTALVALPAFMGDPPRLRMVLDDPREITCPAERRWQARLFLRRLKADLCRLMDVRSSEMPLDLPVYEGLCAKG
;
A
#
# COMPACT_ATOMS: atom_id res chain seq x y z
N MET A 1 6.51 -22.33 6.55
CA MET A 1 5.16 -21.74 6.54
C MET A 1 4.94 -21.06 5.20
N LEU A 2 3.71 -21.03 4.68
CA LEU A 2 3.39 -20.23 3.51
C LEU A 2 3.27 -18.76 3.95
N SER A 3 3.95 -17.86 3.25
CA SER A 3 3.85 -16.41 3.49
C SER A 3 2.54 -15.87 2.90
N THR A 4 1.82 -15.01 3.63
CA THR A 4 0.59 -14.36 3.13
C THR A 4 0.95 -13.34 2.04
N ARG A 5 0.27 -13.35 0.90
CA ARG A 5 0.55 -12.51 -0.26
C ARG A 5 -0.43 -11.34 -0.33
N LEU A 6 0.09 -10.13 -0.15
CA LEU A 6 -0.70 -8.90 -0.14
C LEU A 6 -0.47 -8.11 -1.44
N LEU A 7 -1.53 -7.57 -2.03
CA LEU A 7 -1.45 -6.65 -3.16
C LEU A 7 -1.98 -5.27 -2.77
N PHE A 8 -1.09 -4.29 -2.67
CA PHE A 8 -1.44 -2.88 -2.44
C PHE A 8 -1.73 -2.17 -3.77
N LEU A 9 -2.92 -1.59 -3.89
CA LEU A 9 -3.36 -0.87 -5.07
C LEU A 9 -3.60 0.60 -4.77
N CYS A 10 -3.01 1.47 -5.59
CA CYS A 10 -3.38 2.88 -5.64
C CYS A 10 -3.67 3.29 -7.10
N ASN A 11 -3.86 4.59 -7.35
CA ASN A 11 -4.17 5.06 -8.70
C ASN A 11 -2.97 4.92 -9.64
N ASP A 12 -1.79 5.41 -9.25
CA ASP A 12 -0.65 5.65 -10.13
C ASP A 12 0.59 4.77 -9.85
N ASN A 13 0.61 4.05 -8.73
CA ASN A 13 1.71 3.21 -8.27
C ASN A 13 3.06 3.91 -8.32
N THR A 14 3.10 5.10 -7.73
CA THR A 14 4.31 5.92 -7.61
C THR A 14 4.76 6.06 -6.16
N PHE A 15 3.81 6.26 -5.22
CA PHE A 15 4.10 6.56 -3.81
C PHE A 15 3.39 5.60 -2.84
N LEU A 16 2.08 5.77 -2.62
CA LEU A 16 1.35 5.07 -1.54
C LEU A 16 1.53 3.55 -1.57
N SER A 17 1.22 2.90 -2.70
CA SER A 17 1.28 1.44 -2.79
C SER A 17 2.72 0.92 -2.81
N VAL A 18 3.66 1.67 -3.39
CA VAL A 18 5.08 1.29 -3.43
C VAL A 18 5.70 1.35 -2.04
N LEU A 19 5.42 2.42 -1.29
CA LEU A 19 5.87 2.58 0.09
C LEU A 19 5.25 1.51 1.00
N ALA A 20 3.96 1.22 0.83
CA ALA A 20 3.29 0.15 1.57
C ALA A 20 3.90 -1.25 1.28
N GLU A 21 4.22 -1.55 0.02
CA GLU A 21 4.92 -2.80 -0.36
C GLU A 21 6.26 -2.93 0.36
N ALA A 22 7.10 -1.90 0.28
CA ALA A 22 8.44 -1.94 0.87
C ALA A 22 8.39 -2.08 2.40
N LEU A 23 7.52 -1.32 3.06
CA LEU A 23 7.34 -1.38 4.52
C LEU A 23 6.81 -2.74 4.97
N ALA A 24 5.76 -3.26 4.33
CA ALA A 24 5.18 -4.55 4.70
C ALA A 24 6.19 -5.71 4.53
N ASN A 25 6.93 -5.72 3.42
CA ASN A 25 7.99 -6.71 3.22
C ASN A 25 9.08 -6.60 4.30
N SER A 26 9.52 -5.38 4.65
CA SER A 26 10.56 -5.18 5.65
C SER A 26 10.12 -5.50 7.08
N MET A 27 8.85 -5.28 7.42
CA MET A 27 8.35 -5.37 8.80
C MET A 27 7.82 -6.76 9.17
N SER A 28 7.54 -7.61 8.18
CA SER A 28 6.82 -8.87 8.41
C SER A 28 7.70 -10.06 8.81
N ASP A 29 9.02 -9.91 8.81
CA ASP A 29 9.99 -11.01 9.05
C ASP A 29 9.69 -12.26 8.19
N GLY A 30 9.29 -12.04 6.93
CA GLY A 30 8.97 -13.09 5.97
C GLY A 30 7.59 -13.75 6.13
N SER A 31 6.79 -13.34 7.12
CA SER A 31 5.40 -13.81 7.26
C SER A 31 4.48 -13.32 6.13
N VAL A 32 4.87 -12.22 5.48
CA VAL A 32 4.16 -11.62 4.35
C VAL A 32 5.08 -11.48 3.15
N ARG A 33 4.50 -11.63 1.96
CA ARG A 33 5.07 -11.17 0.69
C ARG A 33 4.14 -10.12 0.08
N ALA A 34 4.55 -8.87 0.13
CA ALA A 34 3.79 -7.75 -0.41
C ALA A 34 4.18 -7.44 -1.85
N PHE A 35 3.19 -6.99 -2.61
CA PHE A 35 3.29 -6.48 -3.97
C PHE A 35 2.54 -5.16 -4.07
N SER A 36 2.88 -4.32 -5.04
CA SER A 36 2.13 -3.11 -5.39
C SER A 36 1.82 -3.01 -6.88
N ALA A 37 0.72 -2.33 -7.18
CA ALA A 37 0.35 -1.98 -8.54
C ALA A 37 -0.57 -0.74 -8.59
N GLY A 38 -0.79 -0.23 -9.81
CA GLY A 38 -1.59 0.96 -10.08
C GLY A 38 -2.68 0.69 -11.10
N LEU A 39 -3.81 1.39 -10.97
CA LEU A 39 -4.87 1.43 -11.99
C LEU A 39 -4.40 2.04 -13.30
N LEU A 40 -3.69 3.16 -13.20
CA LEU A 40 -3.12 3.95 -14.27
C LEU A 40 -1.66 4.25 -13.90
N PRO A 41 -0.77 3.24 -13.96
CA PRO A 41 0.59 3.37 -13.46
C PRO A 41 1.36 4.48 -14.20
N ALA A 42 2.05 5.34 -13.46
CA ALA A 42 2.78 6.46 -14.04
C ALA A 42 4.16 6.08 -14.62
N GLY A 43 4.57 4.81 -14.49
CA GLY A 43 5.81 4.27 -15.06
C GLY A 43 7.09 4.65 -14.30
N HIS A 44 6.97 5.35 -13.17
CA HIS A 44 8.10 5.71 -12.31
C HIS A 44 7.70 5.62 -10.83
N VAL A 45 8.69 5.44 -9.94
CA VAL A 45 8.50 5.52 -8.49
C VAL A 45 8.82 6.94 -8.04
N ASP A 46 8.01 7.48 -7.14
CA ASP A 46 8.21 8.81 -6.59
C ASP A 46 9.52 8.86 -5.78
N PRO A 47 10.41 9.84 -6.00
CA PRO A 47 11.68 9.96 -5.27
C PRO A 47 11.52 9.98 -3.74
N MET A 48 10.40 10.52 -3.23
CA MET A 48 10.13 10.59 -1.80
C MET A 48 10.01 9.20 -1.16
N VAL A 49 9.62 8.16 -1.91
CA VAL A 49 9.62 6.79 -1.41
C VAL A 49 11.03 6.39 -0.99
N PHE A 50 12.02 6.65 -1.83
CA PHE A 50 13.41 6.30 -1.54
C PHE A 50 13.98 7.13 -0.39
N GLU A 51 13.61 8.42 -0.28
CA GLU A 51 13.97 9.26 0.87
C GLU A 51 13.45 8.65 2.18
N LEU A 52 12.16 8.29 2.24
CA LEU A 52 11.54 7.74 3.45
C LEU A 52 12.06 6.34 3.79
N LEU A 53 12.30 5.49 2.80
CA LEU A 53 12.87 4.16 3.02
C LEU A 53 14.33 4.25 3.52
N HIS A 54 15.10 5.20 3.00
CA HIS A 54 16.46 5.44 3.46
C HIS A 54 16.49 5.89 4.92
N GLU A 55 15.58 6.77 5.34
CA GLU A 55 15.43 7.19 6.75
C GLU A 55 15.15 5.99 7.69
N GLU A 56 14.51 4.93 7.19
CA GLU A 56 14.18 3.70 7.92
C GLU A 56 15.21 2.58 7.76
N GLY A 57 16.28 2.79 6.97
CA GLY A 57 17.27 1.75 6.67
C GLY A 57 16.74 0.61 5.78
N ILE A 58 15.67 0.85 5.01
CA ILE A 58 15.03 -0.13 4.14
C ILE A 58 15.55 0.03 2.71
N ALA A 59 15.89 -1.09 2.07
CA ALA A 59 16.34 -1.08 0.67
C ALA A 59 15.18 -0.80 -0.30
N GLY A 60 15.36 0.14 -1.22
CA GLY A 60 14.41 0.44 -2.30
C GLY A 60 14.64 -0.34 -3.61
N ALA A 61 15.60 -1.26 -3.64
CA ALA A 61 15.95 -1.98 -4.86
C ALA A 61 14.80 -2.88 -5.35
N GLY A 62 14.52 -2.85 -6.66
CA GLY A 62 13.48 -3.67 -7.28
C GLY A 62 12.06 -3.07 -7.24
N LEU A 63 11.87 -1.94 -6.56
CA LEU A 63 10.60 -1.19 -6.60
C LEU A 63 10.38 -0.61 -8.00
N SER A 64 9.15 -0.72 -8.49
CA SER A 64 8.77 -0.25 -9.82
C SER A 64 7.28 0.05 -9.92
N SER A 65 6.92 1.01 -10.78
CA SER A 65 5.54 1.29 -11.12
C SER A 65 5.04 0.31 -12.19
N LYS A 66 3.91 -0.36 -11.95
CA LYS A 66 3.35 -1.41 -12.81
C LYS A 66 1.83 -1.46 -12.76
N SER A 67 1.23 -2.00 -13.83
CA SER A 67 -0.22 -2.20 -13.92
C SER A 67 -0.66 -3.36 -13.04
N TRP A 68 -1.83 -3.23 -12.40
CA TRP A 68 -2.45 -4.33 -11.65
C TRP A 68 -2.77 -5.54 -12.54
N GLN A 69 -2.91 -5.35 -13.86
CA GLN A 69 -3.25 -6.41 -14.82
C GLN A 69 -2.23 -7.55 -14.83
N ILE A 70 -0.96 -7.28 -14.52
CA ILE A 70 0.07 -8.34 -14.48
C ILE A 70 -0.26 -9.43 -13.45
N PHE A 71 -1.05 -9.09 -12.43
CA PHE A 71 -1.49 -10.02 -11.38
C PHE A 71 -2.71 -10.86 -11.77
N THR A 72 -3.22 -10.69 -12.99
CA THR A 72 -4.33 -11.50 -13.55
C THR A 72 -3.88 -12.55 -14.54
N PHE A 73 -2.60 -12.57 -14.90
CA PHE A 73 -2.08 -13.57 -15.82
C PHE A 73 -2.01 -14.97 -15.16
N PRO A 74 -2.11 -16.06 -15.94
CA PRO A 74 -2.08 -17.42 -15.39
C PRO A 74 -0.86 -17.73 -14.52
N ASP A 75 0.30 -17.18 -14.86
CA ASP A 75 1.57 -17.37 -14.15
C ASP A 75 1.83 -16.30 -13.08
N ALA A 76 0.87 -15.40 -12.84
CA ALA A 76 0.99 -14.38 -11.81
C ALA A 76 1.09 -15.02 -10.42
N PRO A 77 1.80 -14.38 -9.47
CA PRO A 77 1.76 -14.83 -8.10
C PRO A 77 0.31 -14.77 -7.59
N GLY A 78 -0.16 -15.87 -6.99
CA GLY A 78 -1.48 -15.88 -6.35
C GLY A 78 -1.55 -14.80 -5.25
N ILE A 79 -2.68 -14.12 -5.14
CA ILE A 79 -2.89 -13.04 -4.16
C ILE A 79 -3.87 -13.54 -3.11
N ASP A 80 -3.52 -13.38 -1.84
CA ASP A 80 -4.39 -13.77 -0.72
C ASP A 80 -5.31 -12.61 -0.32
N ARG A 81 -4.85 -11.36 -0.46
CA ARG A 81 -5.60 -10.16 -0.09
C ARG A 81 -5.26 -8.98 -1.00
N VAL A 82 -6.27 -8.21 -1.38
CA VAL A 82 -6.11 -6.95 -2.13
C VAL A 82 -6.42 -5.77 -1.20
N ILE A 83 -5.54 -4.78 -1.14
CA ILE A 83 -5.69 -3.60 -0.28
C ILE A 83 -5.71 -2.36 -1.16
N THR A 84 -6.83 -1.65 -1.21
CA THR A 84 -6.95 -0.39 -1.96
C THR A 84 -6.65 0.80 -1.05
N LEU A 85 -5.70 1.64 -1.48
CA LEU A 85 -5.14 2.74 -0.67
C LEU A 85 -5.68 4.12 -0.99
N SER A 86 -6.33 4.29 -2.15
CA SER A 86 -6.90 5.57 -2.57
C SER A 86 -8.42 5.48 -2.74
N PRO A 87 -9.18 6.58 -2.52
CA PRO A 87 -10.62 6.60 -2.74
C PRO A 87 -10.99 6.18 -4.16
N ARG A 88 -10.22 6.65 -5.16
CA ARG A 88 -10.43 6.32 -6.57
C ARG A 88 -10.27 4.81 -6.82
N THR A 89 -9.25 4.18 -6.23
CA THR A 89 -9.04 2.74 -6.40
C THR A 89 -10.09 1.91 -5.70
N ALA A 90 -10.58 2.36 -4.54
CA ALA A 90 -11.62 1.67 -3.79
C ALA A 90 -12.97 1.59 -4.52
N LEU A 91 -13.23 2.48 -5.47
CA LEU A 91 -14.49 2.57 -6.22
C LEU A 91 -14.46 1.84 -7.57
N VAL A 92 -13.30 1.34 -8.00
CA VAL A 92 -13.17 0.66 -9.29
C VAL A 92 -13.47 -0.83 -9.14
N ALA A 93 -14.38 -1.33 -9.98
CA ALA A 93 -14.60 -2.75 -10.16
C ALA A 93 -13.37 -3.38 -10.83
N LEU A 94 -12.42 -3.86 -10.01
CA LEU A 94 -11.30 -4.66 -10.50
C LEU A 94 -11.81 -6.04 -10.92
N PRO A 95 -11.43 -6.56 -12.11
CA PRO A 95 -11.82 -7.91 -12.52
C PRO A 95 -11.23 -8.96 -11.58
N ALA A 96 -11.80 -10.16 -11.62
CA ALA A 96 -11.50 -11.22 -10.67
C ALA A 96 -10.02 -11.64 -10.78
N PHE A 97 -9.25 -11.40 -9.72
CA PHE A 97 -7.98 -12.10 -9.53
C PHE A 97 -8.26 -13.60 -9.36
N MET A 98 -7.28 -14.44 -9.70
CA MET A 98 -7.42 -15.87 -9.47
C MET A 98 -7.71 -16.15 -7.99
N GLY A 99 -8.75 -16.94 -7.71
CA GLY A 99 -9.18 -17.26 -6.35
C GLY A 99 -10.08 -16.23 -5.67
N ASP A 100 -10.41 -15.12 -6.35
CA ASP A 100 -11.25 -14.02 -5.85
C ASP A 100 -10.91 -13.58 -4.40
N PRO A 101 -9.68 -13.09 -4.18
CA PRO A 101 -9.21 -12.73 -2.86
C PRO A 101 -10.06 -11.60 -2.27
N PRO A 102 -10.28 -11.64 -0.95
CA PRO A 102 -10.98 -10.57 -0.26
C PRO A 102 -10.28 -9.22 -0.44
N ARG A 103 -11.09 -8.17 -0.51
CA ARG A 103 -10.68 -6.80 -0.79
C ARG A 103 -10.85 -5.97 0.47
N LEU A 104 -9.79 -5.28 0.87
CA LEU A 104 -9.77 -4.38 2.02
C LEU A 104 -9.56 -2.96 1.55
N ARG A 105 -10.22 -2.03 2.24
CA ARG A 105 -10.07 -0.60 2.02
C ARG A 105 -9.29 0.00 3.19
N MET A 106 -8.19 0.67 2.86
CA MET A 106 -7.39 1.45 3.80
C MET A 106 -7.09 2.77 3.12
N VAL A 107 -8.06 3.69 3.14
CA VAL A 107 -7.94 4.98 2.45
C VAL A 107 -6.92 5.84 3.18
N LEU A 108 -5.94 6.36 2.43
CA LEU A 108 -4.84 7.17 2.96
C LEU A 108 -4.77 8.52 2.25
N ASP A 109 -4.51 9.58 3.00
CA ASP A 109 -4.19 10.90 2.45
C ASP A 109 -2.76 10.90 1.90
N ASP A 110 -2.58 11.36 0.65
CA ASP A 110 -1.28 11.39 0.01
C ASP A 110 -0.53 12.69 0.38
N PRO A 111 0.56 12.63 1.16
CA PRO A 111 1.29 13.83 1.58
C PRO A 111 1.86 14.62 0.40
N ARG A 112 1.99 14.04 -0.79
CA ARG A 112 2.47 14.74 -1.99
C ARG A 112 1.52 15.80 -2.49
N GLU A 113 0.24 15.72 -2.12
CA GLU A 113 -0.77 16.74 -2.42
C GLU A 113 -0.53 18.06 -1.67
N ILE A 114 0.30 18.05 -0.62
CA ILE A 114 0.70 19.25 0.12
C ILE A 114 1.61 20.13 -0.73
N THR A 115 1.19 21.35 -1.07
CA THR A 115 1.96 22.26 -1.94
C THR A 115 3.20 22.84 -1.24
N CYS A 116 3.13 23.15 0.05
CA CYS A 116 4.23 23.73 0.80
C CYS A 116 5.34 22.69 1.05
N PRO A 117 6.59 22.89 0.57
CA PRO A 117 7.64 21.87 0.68
C PRO A 117 8.02 21.49 2.13
N ALA A 118 8.07 22.47 3.03
CA ALA A 118 8.41 22.23 4.43
C ALA A 118 7.32 21.41 5.14
N GLU A 119 6.06 21.77 4.90
CA GLU A 119 4.90 21.06 5.43
C GLU A 119 4.80 19.64 4.85
N ARG A 120 4.98 19.49 3.53
CA ARG A 120 4.99 18.20 2.84
C ARG A 120 5.97 17.22 3.49
N ARG A 121 7.20 17.67 3.76
CA ARG A 121 8.23 16.83 4.39
C ARG A 121 7.83 16.40 5.80
N TRP A 122 7.25 17.31 6.57
CA TRP A 122 6.76 16.99 7.92
C TRP A 122 5.59 16.00 7.89
N GLN A 123 4.61 16.26 7.02
CA GLN A 123 3.45 15.37 6.82
C GLN A 123 3.87 14.00 6.31
N ALA A 124 4.86 13.90 5.41
CA ALA A 124 5.38 12.63 4.93
C ALA A 124 5.96 11.74 6.05
N ARG A 125 6.60 12.34 7.06
CA ARG A 125 7.12 11.59 8.22
C ARG A 125 6.02 11.14 9.17
N LEU A 126 5.00 11.97 9.38
CA LEU A 126 3.82 11.56 10.15
C LEU A 126 3.06 10.43 9.44
N PHE A 127 2.87 10.58 8.13
CA PHE A 127 2.31 9.57 7.25
C PHE A 127 3.07 8.24 7.37
N LEU A 128 4.40 8.26 7.28
CA LEU A 128 5.24 7.07 7.41
C LEU A 128 4.99 6.33 8.74
N ARG A 129 5.00 7.05 9.86
CA ARG A 129 4.73 6.47 11.19
C ARG A 129 3.32 5.85 11.26
N ARG A 130 2.34 6.56 10.71
CA ARG A 130 0.95 6.11 10.67
C ARG A 130 0.80 4.85 9.83
N LEU A 131 1.35 4.85 8.62
CA LEU A 131 1.33 3.72 7.69
C LEU A 131 1.97 2.48 8.32
N LYS A 132 3.13 2.61 8.97
CA LYS A 132 3.75 1.48 9.70
C LYS A 132 2.79 0.88 10.74
N ALA A 133 2.14 1.72 11.54
CA ALA A 133 1.18 1.25 12.56
C ALA A 133 -0.06 0.58 11.94
N ASP A 134 -0.58 1.10 10.83
CA ASP A 134 -1.70 0.50 10.10
C ASP A 134 -1.28 -0.84 9.45
N LEU A 135 -0.06 -0.95 8.90
CA LEU A 135 0.49 -2.18 8.33
C LEU A 135 0.72 -3.27 9.38
N CYS A 136 1.26 -2.94 10.56
CA CYS A 136 1.38 -3.93 11.65
C CYS A 136 0.02 -4.57 11.96
N ARG A 137 -1.01 -3.73 12.13
CA ARG A 137 -2.38 -4.21 12.37
C ARG A 137 -2.90 -5.05 11.21
N LEU A 138 -2.71 -4.62 9.97
CA LEU A 138 -3.15 -5.35 8.78
C LEU A 138 -2.55 -6.76 8.72
N MET A 139 -1.26 -6.90 9.04
CA MET A 139 -0.54 -8.17 8.96
C MET A 139 -0.89 -9.12 10.11
N ASP A 140 -1.28 -8.59 11.28
CA ASP A 140 -1.71 -9.38 12.43
C ASP A 140 -3.14 -9.97 12.28
N VAL A 141 -3.97 -9.42 11.39
CA VAL A 141 -5.34 -9.90 11.19
C VAL A 141 -5.34 -11.28 10.52
N ARG A 142 -5.91 -12.28 11.21
CA ARG A 142 -6.17 -13.61 10.64
C ARG A 142 -7.25 -13.53 9.56
N SER A 143 -7.17 -14.38 8.54
CA SER A 143 -8.14 -14.38 7.44
C SER A 143 -9.58 -14.66 7.90
N SER A 144 -9.77 -15.37 9.03
CA SER A 144 -11.08 -15.66 9.62
C SER A 144 -11.73 -14.49 10.37
N GLU A 145 -10.96 -13.44 10.69
CA GLU A 145 -11.39 -12.31 11.53
C GLU A 145 -11.44 -11.00 10.72
N MET A 146 -11.38 -11.12 9.38
CA MET A 146 -11.05 -10.01 8.52
C MET A 146 -12.28 -9.15 8.17
N PRO A 147 -12.35 -7.87 8.59
CA PRO A 147 -13.47 -7.02 8.26
C PRO A 147 -13.40 -6.55 6.80
N LEU A 148 -14.57 -6.37 6.16
CA LEU A 148 -14.68 -5.85 4.79
C LEU A 148 -14.13 -4.41 4.66
N ASP A 149 -14.27 -3.63 5.73
CA ASP A 149 -13.66 -2.31 5.87
C ASP A 149 -12.71 -2.35 7.08
N LEU A 150 -11.42 -2.06 6.87
CA LEU A 150 -10.53 -1.81 8.00
C LEU A 150 -10.94 -0.47 8.63
N PRO A 151 -10.88 -0.33 9.96
CA PRO A 151 -11.18 0.95 10.59
C PRO A 151 -10.30 2.04 9.99
N VAL A 152 -10.92 2.90 9.18
CA VAL A 152 -10.36 4.15 8.71
C VAL A 152 -10.32 5.04 9.94
N TYR A 153 -9.18 5.09 10.60
CA TYR A 153 -8.97 6.14 11.58
C TYR A 153 -8.69 7.41 10.80
N GLU A 154 -9.72 8.24 10.66
CA GLU A 154 -9.55 9.66 10.36
C GLU A 154 -8.53 10.21 11.35
N GLY A 155 -7.32 10.45 10.88
CA GLY A 155 -6.32 11.17 11.63
C GLY A 155 -6.80 12.61 11.76
N LEU A 156 -7.48 12.94 12.87
CA LEU A 156 -7.44 14.24 13.52
C LEU A 156 -7.26 15.46 12.61
N CYS A 157 -8.07 15.58 11.55
CA CYS A 157 -8.59 16.88 11.15
C CYS A 157 -9.68 17.28 12.16
N ALA A 158 -9.35 17.25 13.45
CA ALA A 158 -10.04 18.05 14.44
C ALA A 158 -9.61 19.50 14.15
N LYS A 159 -10.43 20.12 13.30
CA LYS A 159 -10.66 21.55 13.13
C LYS A 159 -9.88 22.44 14.10
N GLY A 160 -9.15 23.40 13.53
CA GLY A 160 -8.90 24.68 14.23
C GLY A 160 -10.19 25.41 14.55
#